data_AF-A0A7C8QC52-F1
#
_entry.id   AF-A0A7C8QC52-F1
#
_cell.length_a   1.000
_cell.length_b   1.000
_cell.length_c   1.000
_cell.angle_alpha   90.00
_cell.angle_beta   90.00
_cell.angle_gamma   90.00
#
_symmetry.space_group_name_H-M   'P 1'
#
loop_
_entity.id
_entity.type
_entity.pdbx_description
1 polymer ?
#
loop_
_entity_poly.entity_id
_entity_poly.type
_entity_poly.pdbx_seq_one_letter_code
_entity_poly.pdbx_strand_id
1 'polypeptide(L)'
;MADIDAGIAKPFTIDISSDKLDLLRQKLELTAFPDAILANESDWAHGPPVPTMRRLVEYWRNGFDWKAAEARLNLLPQYTIAINVDGFGTFDVHYLHVNKAAKNAIPLLMVHGWPGSFFEFTKILGPLTNGDEPTFEPQTIGYSIMDSPVGLLGWILDKLQDWTDNYPWTDDEILTWVSIYWFSTSGPTASLRLYYESRRAPQEQKKKGFAWAKCPMGISHFPMDINVSPVVWSRPMGNFVLERVHTSGGHFAAWEKPDILAGDLKDMFKKGGPVYGVVRGRDGY
;
A
#
# COMPACT_ATOMS: atom_id res chain seq x y z
N MET A 1 -29.10 2.75 -1.51
CA MET A 1 -27.77 2.87 -2.13
C MET A 1 -27.57 4.35 -2.40
N ALA A 2 -26.38 4.89 -2.14
CA ALA A 2 -26.01 6.17 -2.72
C ALA A 2 -25.66 5.90 -4.19
N ASP A 3 -26.26 6.65 -5.11
CA ASP A 3 -25.96 6.52 -6.54
C ASP A 3 -24.64 7.25 -6.81
N ILE A 4 -23.56 6.48 -6.94
CA ILE A 4 -22.24 7.01 -7.26
C ILE A 4 -22.24 7.38 -8.75
N ASP A 5 -22.48 8.66 -9.04
CA ASP A 5 -22.25 9.21 -10.37
C ASP A 5 -20.74 9.30 -10.61
N ALA A 6 -20.25 8.49 -11.55
CA ALA A 6 -18.84 8.30 -11.85
C ALA A 6 -18.49 8.93 -13.19
N GLY A 7 -17.52 9.85 -13.18
CA GLY A 7 -17.07 10.55 -14.38
C GLY A 7 -16.34 9.65 -15.38
N ILE A 8 -15.98 10.22 -16.53
CA ILE A 8 -15.17 9.52 -17.53
C ILE A 8 -13.72 9.42 -17.05
N ALA A 9 -13.17 8.21 -17.07
CA ALA A 9 -11.77 7.94 -16.76
C ALA A 9 -10.81 8.66 -17.72
N LYS A 10 -9.77 9.29 -17.18
CA LYS A 10 -8.74 10.05 -17.91
C LYS A 10 -7.39 9.37 -17.74
N PRO A 11 -6.56 9.23 -18.80
CA PRO A 11 -5.17 8.80 -18.63
C PRO A 11 -4.42 9.73 -17.67
N PHE A 12 -3.57 9.17 -16.83
CA PHE A 12 -2.75 9.90 -15.87
C PHE A 12 -1.26 9.62 -16.12
N THR A 13 -0.42 10.58 -15.80
CA THR A 13 1.04 10.47 -15.86
C THR A 13 1.61 11.23 -14.68
N ILE A 14 2.53 10.62 -13.95
CA ILE A 14 3.24 11.26 -12.85
C ILE A 14 4.25 12.23 -13.47
N ASP A 15 4.11 13.52 -13.18
CA ASP A 15 5.09 14.54 -13.56
C ASP A 15 5.38 15.45 -12.37
N ILE A 16 6.49 15.19 -11.70
CA ILE A 16 6.97 16.01 -10.58
C ILE A 16 7.90 17.10 -11.12
N SER A 17 7.53 18.37 -10.91
CA SER A 17 8.30 19.52 -11.37
C SER A 17 9.69 19.59 -10.72
N SER A 18 10.64 20.23 -11.42
CA SER A 18 11.98 20.56 -10.90
C SER A 18 11.92 21.18 -9.51
N ASP A 19 11.01 22.13 -9.32
CA ASP A 19 10.89 22.94 -8.10
C ASP A 19 10.54 22.07 -6.89
N LYS A 20 9.76 20.99 -7.07
CA LYS A 20 9.48 20.00 -6.02
C LYS A 20 10.72 19.16 -5.69
N LEU A 21 11.52 18.80 -6.69
CA LEU A 21 12.78 18.06 -6.50
C LEU A 21 13.85 18.91 -5.80
N ASP A 22 13.95 20.18 -6.17
CA ASP A 22 14.90 21.11 -5.57
C ASP A 22 14.49 21.51 -4.14
N LEU A 23 13.18 21.65 -3.86
CA LEU A 23 12.68 21.79 -2.50
C LEU A 23 12.98 20.55 -1.63
N LEU A 24 12.84 19.34 -2.17
CA LEU A 24 13.25 18.11 -1.49
C LEU A 24 14.75 18.15 -1.17
N ARG A 25 15.61 18.46 -2.16
CA ARG A 25 17.07 18.57 -1.96
C ARG A 25 17.44 19.58 -0.88
N GLN A 26 16.83 20.76 -0.87
CA GLN A 26 17.05 21.78 0.16
C GLN A 26 16.66 21.27 1.55
N LYS A 27 15.54 20.57 1.69
CA LYS A 27 15.10 19.98 2.97
C LYS A 27 16.01 18.84 3.44
N LEU A 28 16.52 18.00 2.52
CA LEU A 28 17.52 16.98 2.84
C LEU A 28 18.86 17.60 3.27
N GLU A 29 19.32 18.66 2.61
CA GLU A 29 20.53 19.41 2.98
C GLU A 29 20.44 20.06 4.36
N LEU A 30 19.28 20.64 4.70
CA LEU A 30 19.04 21.30 6.00
C LEU A 30 18.66 20.32 7.12
N THR A 31 18.77 19.01 6.91
CA THR A 31 18.37 18.00 7.91
C THR A 31 19.29 18.00 9.13
N ALA A 32 18.73 18.34 10.29
CA ALA A 32 19.29 18.00 11.59
C ALA A 32 18.87 16.57 11.98
N PHE A 33 19.82 15.76 12.43
CA PHE A 33 19.58 14.42 12.97
C PHE A 33 19.62 14.45 14.50
N PRO A 34 18.86 13.60 15.20
CA PRO A 34 19.00 13.41 16.64
C PRO A 34 20.34 12.76 16.99
N ASP A 35 20.75 12.89 18.25
CA ASP A 35 21.86 12.14 18.81
C ASP A 35 21.56 10.63 18.78
N ALA A 36 22.58 9.82 18.50
CA ALA A 36 22.43 8.37 18.49
C ALA A 36 22.30 7.85 19.94
N ILE A 37 21.15 7.23 20.26
CA ILE A 37 20.91 6.62 21.58
C ILE A 37 21.87 5.44 21.81
N LEU A 38 22.20 4.70 20.76
CA LEU A 38 23.10 3.55 20.77
C LEU A 38 24.08 3.64 19.58
N ALA A 39 25.31 3.16 19.78
CA ALA A 39 26.37 3.17 18.75
C ALA A 39 26.30 2.00 17.76
N ASN A 40 25.35 1.07 17.92
CA ASN A 40 25.19 -0.10 17.06
C ASN A 40 24.27 0.21 15.87
N GLU A 41 24.77 0.05 14.65
CA GLU A 41 24.00 0.25 13.41
C GLU A 41 22.91 -0.82 13.18
N SER A 42 22.89 -1.88 13.99
CA SER A 42 21.97 -3.01 13.89
C SER A 42 20.81 -2.97 14.89
N ASP A 43 20.74 -1.98 15.79
CA ASP A 43 19.73 -1.94 16.84
C ASP A 43 18.51 -1.09 16.45
N TRP A 44 17.40 -1.78 16.13
CA TRP A 44 16.13 -1.18 15.73
C TRP A 44 15.11 -1.05 16.88
N ALA A 45 15.48 -1.36 18.13
CA ALA A 45 14.54 -1.36 19.27
C ALA A 45 13.95 0.02 19.60
N HIS A 46 14.49 1.09 19.01
CA HIS A 46 14.02 2.48 19.12
C HIS A 46 13.69 3.11 17.75
N GLY A 47 13.45 2.28 16.73
CA GLY A 47 13.24 2.68 15.34
C GLY A 47 14.54 2.76 14.53
N PRO A 48 14.53 3.36 13.33
CA PRO A 48 15.65 3.34 12.40
C PRO A 48 16.95 3.92 12.97
N PRO A 49 18.08 3.19 12.93
CA PRO A 49 19.37 3.68 13.40
C PRO A 49 19.82 4.97 12.71
N VAL A 50 20.36 5.92 13.48
CA VAL A 50 20.85 7.21 12.96
C VAL A 50 21.89 7.05 11.83
N PRO A 51 22.85 6.10 11.87
CA PRO A 51 23.78 5.86 10.76
C PRO A 51 23.06 5.43 9.47
N THR A 52 22.07 4.53 9.56
CA THR A 52 21.22 4.10 8.45
C THR A 52 20.44 5.28 7.86
N MET A 53 19.85 6.12 8.71
CA MET A 53 19.14 7.33 8.29
C MET A 53 20.06 8.33 7.59
N ARG A 54 21.27 8.58 8.11
CA ARG A 54 22.26 9.45 7.47
C ARG A 54 22.68 8.94 6.10
N ARG A 55 22.97 7.64 5.99
CA ARG A 55 23.32 6.96 4.73
C ARG A 55 22.22 7.08 3.68
N LEU A 56 20.96 6.84 4.07
CA LEU A 56 19.80 6.95 3.19
C LEU A 56 19.53 8.40 2.76
N VAL A 57 19.66 9.39 3.65
CA VAL A 57 19.50 10.80 3.29
C VAL A 57 20.58 11.29 2.33
N GLU A 58 21.84 10.87 2.55
CA GLU A 58 22.94 11.18 1.64
C GLU A 58 22.71 10.56 0.25
N TYR A 59 22.29 9.29 0.20
CA TYR A 59 21.91 8.65 -1.06
C TYR A 59 20.68 9.32 -1.71
N TRP A 60 19.67 9.70 -0.94
CA TRP A 60 18.48 10.39 -1.46
C TRP A 60 18.81 11.75 -2.05
N ARG A 61 19.77 12.46 -1.46
CA ARG A 61 20.25 13.76 -1.92
C ARG A 61 21.06 13.67 -3.21
N ASN A 62 22.00 12.70 -3.27
CA ASN A 62 23.10 12.71 -4.24
C ASN A 62 23.14 11.52 -5.21
N GLY A 63 22.41 10.43 -4.94
CA GLY A 63 22.43 9.19 -5.74
C GLY A 63 21.08 8.71 -6.27
N PHE A 64 19.97 8.99 -5.59
CA PHE A 64 18.63 8.56 -5.99
C PHE A 64 18.08 9.41 -7.14
N ASP A 65 17.75 8.77 -8.26
CA ASP A 65 17.13 9.41 -9.42
C ASP A 65 15.60 9.22 -9.41
N TRP A 66 14.89 10.23 -8.88
CA TRP A 66 13.43 10.26 -8.95
C TRP A 66 12.90 10.24 -10.39
N LYS A 67 13.57 10.86 -11.38
CA LYS A 67 13.07 10.84 -12.77
C LYS A 67 13.21 9.45 -13.39
N ALA A 68 14.21 8.66 -13.02
CA ALA A 68 14.28 7.24 -13.35
C ALA A 68 13.22 6.39 -12.62
N ALA A 69 12.85 6.72 -11.37
CA ALA A 69 11.74 6.07 -10.67
C ALA A 69 10.38 6.42 -11.29
N GLU A 70 10.13 7.70 -11.54
CA GLU A 70 8.93 8.25 -12.20
C GLU A 70 8.73 7.66 -13.60
N ALA A 71 9.81 7.56 -14.41
CA ALA A 71 9.76 6.91 -15.71
C ALA A 71 9.35 5.43 -15.61
N ARG A 72 9.87 4.68 -14.61
CA ARG A 72 9.47 3.29 -14.34
C ARG A 72 8.00 3.18 -13.94
N LEU A 73 7.51 4.07 -13.06
CA LEU A 73 6.10 4.11 -12.64
C LEU A 73 5.17 4.48 -13.81
N ASN A 74 5.60 5.37 -14.71
CA ASN A 74 4.84 5.77 -15.89
C ASN A 74 4.80 4.71 -17.02
N LEU A 75 5.49 3.58 -16.88
CA LEU A 75 5.24 2.40 -17.72
C LEU A 75 3.89 1.71 -17.39
N LEU A 76 3.29 2.04 -16.24
CA LEU A 76 2.03 1.45 -15.77
C LEU A 76 0.82 2.18 -16.38
N PRO A 77 -0.27 1.47 -16.73
CA PRO A 77 -1.49 2.08 -17.24
C PRO A 77 -2.27 2.77 -16.11
N GLN A 78 -1.95 4.05 -15.91
CA GLN A 78 -2.49 4.91 -14.87
C GLN A 78 -3.67 5.75 -15.37
N TYR A 79 -4.66 5.94 -14.51
CA TYR A 79 -5.85 6.74 -14.78
C TYR A 79 -6.28 7.54 -13.55
N THR A 80 -7.05 8.60 -13.78
CA THR A 80 -7.88 9.25 -12.76
C THR A 80 -9.36 9.22 -13.16
N ILE A 81 -10.24 9.14 -12.17
CA ILE A 81 -11.69 9.21 -12.36
C ILE A 81 -12.30 10.10 -11.28
N ALA A 82 -13.19 11.01 -11.69
CA ALA A 82 -13.94 11.85 -10.76
C ALA A 82 -15.09 11.02 -10.15
N ILE A 83 -15.10 10.89 -8.83
CA ILE A 83 -16.14 10.19 -8.06
C ILE A 83 -16.83 11.22 -7.15
N ASN A 84 -18.12 11.44 -7.35
CA ASN A 84 -18.91 12.24 -6.40
C ASN A 84 -19.30 11.39 -5.19
N VAL A 85 -19.05 11.91 -3.99
CA VAL A 85 -19.43 11.28 -2.72
C VAL A 85 -20.39 12.20 -1.98
N ASP A 86 -21.63 11.74 -1.78
CA ASP A 86 -22.69 12.51 -1.13
C ASP A 86 -22.26 13.05 0.24
N GLY A 87 -22.36 14.37 0.42
CA GLY A 87 -21.95 15.06 1.64
C GLY A 87 -20.45 15.39 1.75
N PHE A 88 -19.61 14.93 0.83
CA PHE A 88 -18.16 15.18 0.83
C PHE A 88 -17.64 15.84 -0.46
N GLY A 89 -18.39 15.74 -1.58
CA GLY A 89 -18.07 16.36 -2.86
C GLY A 89 -17.35 15.42 -3.82
N THR A 90 -16.73 15.97 -4.86
CA THR A 90 -16.06 15.21 -5.93
C THR A 90 -14.59 15.00 -5.63
N PHE A 91 -14.12 13.75 -5.72
CA PHE A 91 -12.72 13.36 -5.57
C PHE A 91 -12.18 12.82 -6.90
N ASP A 92 -11.02 13.31 -7.33
CA ASP A 92 -10.26 12.67 -8.42
C ASP A 92 -9.48 11.47 -7.85
N VAL A 93 -9.96 10.26 -8.13
CA VAL A 93 -9.37 9.01 -7.64
C VAL A 93 -8.38 8.48 -8.67
N HIS A 94 -7.10 8.38 -8.29
CA HIS A 94 -6.06 7.69 -9.07
C HIS A 94 -6.19 6.17 -8.94
N TYR A 95 -5.94 5.45 -10.03
CA TYR A 95 -5.89 3.99 -10.03
C TYR A 95 -5.02 3.46 -11.18
N LEU A 96 -4.52 2.23 -11.01
CA LEU A 96 -3.94 1.44 -12.09
C LEU A 96 -5.04 0.58 -12.72
N HIS A 97 -5.02 0.42 -14.05
CA HIS A 97 -5.94 -0.48 -14.74
C HIS A 97 -5.25 -1.25 -15.86
N VAL A 98 -4.78 -2.46 -15.51
CA VAL A 98 -4.20 -3.41 -16.44
C VAL A 98 -5.31 -4.22 -17.10
N ASN A 99 -5.80 -3.77 -18.25
CA ASN A 99 -6.75 -4.53 -19.05
C ASN A 99 -6.02 -5.58 -19.90
N LYS A 100 -6.11 -6.85 -19.50
CA LYS A 100 -5.62 -7.98 -20.30
C LYS A 100 -6.69 -8.38 -21.32
N ALA A 101 -6.31 -8.52 -22.59
CA ALA A 101 -7.19 -8.84 -23.73
C ALA A 101 -7.88 -10.23 -23.72
N ALA A 102 -8.02 -10.86 -22.54
CA ALA A 102 -8.83 -12.05 -22.38
C ALA A 102 -10.32 -11.66 -22.35
N LYS A 103 -11.06 -12.14 -23.37
CA LYS A 103 -12.47 -11.81 -23.66
C LYS A 103 -13.43 -11.95 -22.46
N ASN A 104 -13.05 -12.79 -21.49
CA ASN A 104 -13.85 -13.20 -20.33
C ASN A 104 -13.13 -12.99 -18.98
N ALA A 105 -12.11 -12.12 -18.88
CA ALA A 105 -11.34 -11.89 -17.65
C ALA A 105 -12.22 -11.48 -16.45
N ILE A 106 -11.98 -12.02 -15.26
CA ILE A 106 -12.66 -11.58 -14.03
C ILE A 106 -12.06 -10.22 -13.60
N PRO A 107 -12.88 -9.17 -13.36
CA PRO A 107 -12.39 -7.92 -12.80
C PRO A 107 -12.02 -8.12 -11.33
N LEU A 108 -10.79 -7.76 -10.97
CA LEU A 108 -10.31 -7.75 -9.59
C LEU A 108 -10.03 -6.30 -9.19
N LEU A 109 -10.71 -5.82 -8.15
CA LEU A 109 -10.37 -4.57 -7.48
C LEU A 109 -9.35 -4.88 -6.39
N MET A 110 -8.33 -4.03 -6.29
CA MET A 110 -7.24 -4.15 -5.34
C MET A 110 -7.26 -2.92 -4.43
N VAL A 111 -7.07 -3.12 -3.13
CA VAL A 111 -7.03 -2.02 -2.16
C VAL A 111 -5.77 -2.16 -1.32
N HIS A 112 -4.93 -1.13 -1.32
CA HIS A 112 -3.79 -0.97 -0.39
C HIS A 112 -4.23 -0.07 0.76
N GLY A 113 -3.39 0.12 1.78
CA GLY A 113 -3.56 1.20 2.75
C GLY A 113 -2.28 2.03 2.94
N TRP A 114 -1.97 2.33 4.20
CA TRP A 114 -0.78 2.96 4.76
C TRP A 114 0.15 2.02 5.61
N PRO A 115 1.48 2.06 5.43
CA PRO A 115 2.23 3.02 4.62
C PRO A 115 2.27 2.62 3.15
N GLY A 116 1.41 1.69 2.70
CA GLY A 116 1.32 1.25 1.31
C GLY A 116 0.95 2.31 0.28
N SER A 117 1.00 1.91 -0.99
CA SER A 117 0.44 2.66 -2.11
C SER A 117 0.19 1.69 -3.27
N PHE A 118 -0.35 2.19 -4.39
CA PHE A 118 -0.39 1.42 -5.64
C PHE A 118 0.97 0.82 -6.06
N PHE A 119 2.09 1.34 -5.53
CA PHE A 119 3.42 0.82 -5.79
C PHE A 119 3.62 -0.62 -5.33
N GLU A 120 3.09 -0.99 -4.16
CA GLU A 120 3.08 -2.37 -3.63
C GLU A 120 2.64 -3.38 -4.68
N PHE A 121 1.67 -2.95 -5.48
CA PHE A 121 0.92 -3.81 -6.35
C PHE A 121 1.65 -4.06 -7.66
N THR A 122 2.66 -3.24 -7.98
CA THR A 122 3.41 -3.31 -9.25
C THR A 122 4.16 -4.61 -9.45
N LYS A 123 4.75 -5.19 -8.39
CA LYS A 123 5.40 -6.51 -8.44
C LYS A 123 4.42 -7.64 -8.69
N ILE A 124 3.18 -7.49 -8.25
CA ILE A 124 2.15 -8.50 -8.45
C ILE A 124 1.37 -8.28 -9.76
N LEU A 125 1.34 -7.10 -10.39
CA LEU A 125 0.61 -6.87 -11.66
C LEU A 125 0.95 -7.85 -12.81
N GLY A 126 2.15 -8.43 -12.81
CA GLY A 126 2.47 -9.58 -13.66
C GLY A 126 1.87 -10.90 -13.11
N PRO A 127 2.19 -11.28 -11.87
CA PRO A 127 1.61 -12.42 -11.15
C PRO A 127 0.07 -12.43 -10.88
N LEU A 128 -0.52 -11.52 -10.06
CA LEU A 128 -1.94 -11.32 -9.67
C LEU A 128 -2.21 -10.11 -8.69
N THR A 129 -3.08 -10.16 -7.63
CA THR A 129 -3.73 -8.93 -7.02
C THR A 129 -4.28 -8.94 -5.52
N ASN A 130 -4.20 -7.83 -4.72
CA ASN A 130 -4.26 -7.78 -3.20
C ASN A 130 -5.40 -6.89 -2.58
N GLY A 131 -5.52 -6.50 -1.28
CA GLY A 131 -4.70 -6.51 -0.03
C GLY A 131 -5.47 -5.84 1.17
N ASP A 132 -4.92 -5.66 2.42
CA ASP A 132 -5.55 -4.92 3.57
C ASP A 132 -4.66 -4.69 4.87
N GLU A 133 -5.13 -3.96 5.95
CA GLU A 133 -4.29 -2.98 6.74
C GLU A 133 -4.59 -2.48 8.24
N PRO A 134 -3.69 -1.70 8.97
CA PRO A 134 -3.75 -1.24 10.42
C PRO A 134 -4.00 0.30 10.72
N THR A 135 -3.72 0.93 11.92
CA THR A 135 -4.24 2.31 12.35
C THR A 135 -3.40 3.31 13.24
N PHE A 136 -3.56 4.67 13.13
CA PHE A 136 -2.91 5.78 13.94
C PHE A 136 -3.73 7.10 14.24
N GLU A 137 -3.11 8.14 14.86
CA GLU A 137 -3.67 9.50 15.13
C GLU A 137 -3.02 10.60 14.24
N PRO A 138 -3.75 11.32 13.35
CA PRO A 138 -3.13 11.94 12.17
C PRO A 138 -2.56 13.36 12.30
N GLN A 139 -3.28 14.29 12.92
CA GLN A 139 -3.02 15.73 12.66
C GLN A 139 -1.71 16.21 13.30
N THR A 140 -1.37 15.71 14.49
CA THR A 140 -0.16 16.10 15.23
C THR A 140 1.12 15.65 14.51
N ILE A 141 1.19 14.37 14.14
CA ILE A 141 2.32 13.81 13.37
C ILE A 141 2.32 14.28 11.91
N GLY A 142 1.15 14.62 11.37
CA GLY A 142 1.00 15.16 10.01
C GLY A 142 1.88 16.36 9.74
N TYR A 143 2.06 17.27 10.69
CA TYR A 143 2.94 18.43 10.52
C TYR A 143 4.42 18.04 10.37
N SER A 144 4.91 17.09 11.16
CA SER A 144 6.34 16.70 11.11
C SER A 144 6.67 15.90 9.85
N ILE A 145 5.79 15.00 9.40
CA ILE A 145 6.02 14.19 8.19
C ILE A 145 5.72 14.95 6.89
N MET A 146 4.91 16.01 6.93
CA MET A 146 4.70 16.91 5.78
C MET A 146 5.83 17.92 5.62
N ASP A 147 6.44 18.39 6.72
CA ASP A 147 7.54 19.34 6.64
C ASP A 147 8.92 18.66 6.48
N SER A 148 9.16 17.54 7.17
CA SER A 148 10.43 16.83 7.12
C SER A 148 10.36 15.55 6.27
N PRO A 149 11.00 15.51 5.08
CA PRO A 149 11.09 14.28 4.28
C PRO A 149 11.86 13.19 5.03
N VAL A 150 12.78 13.56 5.92
CA VAL A 150 13.54 12.63 6.77
C VAL A 150 12.69 12.11 7.93
N GLY A 151 11.79 12.93 8.47
CA GLY A 151 10.76 12.48 9.42
C GLY A 151 9.80 11.47 8.79
N LEU A 152 9.36 11.72 7.55
CA LEU A 152 8.55 10.78 6.77
C LEU A 152 9.31 9.49 6.46
N LEU A 153 10.57 9.58 6.00
CA LEU A 153 11.43 8.44 5.73
C LEU A 153 11.60 7.55 6.96
N GLY A 154 11.97 8.12 8.12
CA GLY A 154 12.15 7.36 9.34
C GLY A 154 10.86 6.66 9.79
N TRP A 155 9.72 7.36 9.67
CA TRP A 155 8.43 6.81 10.06
C TRP A 155 7.93 5.67 9.15
N ILE A 156 8.19 5.73 7.85
CA ILE A 156 7.85 4.65 6.90
C ILE A 156 8.85 3.50 6.98
N LEU A 157 10.16 3.80 7.02
CA LEU A 157 11.23 2.80 7.04
C LEU A 157 11.12 1.84 8.23
N ASP A 158 10.74 2.37 9.40
CA ASP A 158 10.44 1.58 10.60
C ASP A 158 9.44 0.45 10.30
N LYS A 159 8.40 0.73 9.52
CA LYS A 159 7.34 -0.24 9.19
C LYS A 159 7.72 -1.18 8.06
N LEU A 160 8.45 -0.69 7.06
CA LEU A 160 9.02 -1.56 6.01
C LEU A 160 9.98 -2.59 6.60
N GLN A 161 10.72 -2.23 7.66
CA GLN A 161 11.61 -3.16 8.37
C GLN A 161 10.83 -4.10 9.31
N ASP A 162 10.00 -3.57 10.21
CA ASP A 162 9.34 -4.32 11.28
C ASP A 162 8.22 -5.27 10.78
N TRP A 163 7.53 -4.91 9.68
CA TRP A 163 6.37 -5.67 9.19
C TRP A 163 6.71 -6.63 8.03
N THR A 164 7.99 -6.86 7.72
CA THR A 164 8.40 -7.84 6.70
C THR A 164 9.10 -9.06 7.30
N ASP A 165 9.04 -10.20 6.59
CA ASP A 165 9.82 -11.38 6.92
C ASP A 165 11.27 -11.24 6.39
N ASN A 166 12.01 -10.31 7.01
CA ASN A 166 13.41 -10.00 6.69
C ASN A 166 13.63 -9.67 5.20
N TYR A 167 12.71 -8.92 4.58
CA TYR A 167 12.81 -8.61 3.16
C TYR A 167 14.05 -7.73 2.88
N PRO A 168 14.92 -8.08 1.91
CA PRO A 168 16.15 -7.36 1.64
C PRO A 168 15.87 -6.09 0.81
N TRP A 169 15.31 -5.07 1.47
CA TRP A 169 15.00 -3.78 0.86
C TRP A 169 16.23 -3.11 0.25
N THR A 170 16.10 -2.68 -1.01
CA THR A 170 17.08 -1.78 -1.64
C THR A 170 16.76 -0.32 -1.33
N ASP A 171 17.79 0.53 -1.31
CA ASP A 171 17.61 1.97 -1.08
C ASP A 171 16.66 2.60 -2.10
N ASP A 172 16.76 2.17 -3.36
CA ASP A 172 15.91 2.60 -4.48
C ASP A 172 14.42 2.28 -4.23
N GLU A 173 14.10 1.10 -3.67
CA GLU A 173 12.72 0.73 -3.31
C GLU A 173 12.19 1.58 -2.16
N ILE A 174 12.96 1.72 -1.08
CA ILE A 174 12.61 2.54 0.09
C ILE A 174 12.35 3.99 -0.33
N LEU A 175 13.28 4.59 -1.08
CA LEU A 175 13.19 6.00 -1.47
C LEU A 175 12.12 6.23 -2.53
N THR A 176 11.84 5.27 -3.42
CA THR A 176 10.68 5.35 -4.33
C THR A 176 9.38 5.37 -3.53
N TRP A 177 9.24 4.46 -2.57
CA TRP A 177 8.04 4.33 -1.72
C TRP A 177 7.76 5.61 -0.92
N VAL A 178 8.78 6.15 -0.26
CA VAL A 178 8.68 7.39 0.52
C VAL A 178 8.47 8.61 -0.39
N SER A 179 9.09 8.65 -1.57
CA SER A 179 8.92 9.76 -2.52
C SER A 179 7.51 9.82 -3.11
N ILE A 180 6.83 8.68 -3.30
CA ILE A 180 5.41 8.66 -3.72
C ILE A 180 4.53 9.37 -2.67
N TYR A 181 4.76 9.11 -1.39
CA TYR A 181 4.08 9.82 -0.29
C TYR A 181 4.39 11.32 -0.30
N TRP A 182 5.68 11.67 -0.39
CA TRP A 182 6.16 13.04 -0.36
C TRP A 182 5.63 13.91 -1.50
N PHE A 183 5.61 13.38 -2.73
CA PHE A 183 5.24 14.16 -3.92
C PHE A 183 3.73 14.16 -4.24
N SER A 184 2.96 13.27 -3.60
CA SER A 184 1.50 13.19 -3.76
C SER A 184 0.80 14.53 -3.48
N THR A 185 -0.22 14.88 -4.28
CA THR A 185 -0.93 16.16 -4.15
C THR A 185 -1.58 16.36 -2.78
N SER A 186 -2.07 15.28 -2.17
CA SER A 186 -2.69 15.29 -0.84
C SER A 186 -1.65 15.30 0.30
N GLY A 187 -0.39 14.99 0.01
CA GLY A 187 0.71 14.85 0.96
C GLY A 187 0.56 13.65 1.92
N PRO A 188 1.62 13.34 2.69
CA PRO A 188 1.66 12.19 3.57
C PRO A 188 0.65 12.24 4.74
N THR A 189 0.17 13.42 5.10
CA THR A 189 -0.84 13.59 6.17
C THR A 189 -2.22 13.06 5.79
N ALA A 190 -2.53 12.96 4.49
CA ALA A 190 -3.87 12.58 4.04
C ALA A 190 -4.21 11.12 4.34
N SER A 191 -3.26 10.19 4.16
CA SER A 191 -3.45 8.76 4.44
C SER A 191 -3.83 8.51 5.89
N LEU A 192 -3.21 9.24 6.82
CA LEU A 192 -3.45 9.07 8.25
C LEU A 192 -4.87 9.46 8.68
N ARG A 193 -5.58 10.31 7.91
CA ARG A 193 -6.94 10.76 8.26
C ARG A 193 -7.94 9.61 8.29
N LEU A 194 -7.74 8.58 7.45
CA LEU A 194 -8.52 7.36 7.44
C LEU A 194 -8.62 6.72 8.84
N TYR A 195 -7.54 6.82 9.63
CA TYR A 195 -7.45 6.22 10.96
C TYR A 195 -8.18 7.01 12.05
N TYR A 196 -8.24 8.33 11.92
CA TYR A 196 -9.06 9.16 12.81
C TYR A 196 -10.54 8.84 12.62
N GLU A 197 -10.97 8.71 11.37
CA GLU A 197 -12.34 8.36 11.02
C GLU A 197 -12.67 6.92 11.41
N SER A 198 -11.81 5.94 11.12
CA SER A 198 -12.05 4.53 11.51
C SER A 198 -12.15 4.37 13.03
N ARG A 199 -11.34 5.12 13.80
CA ARG A 199 -11.44 5.14 15.27
C ARG A 199 -12.71 5.80 15.77
N ARG A 200 -13.22 6.85 15.10
CA ARG A 200 -14.45 7.57 15.49
C ARG A 200 -15.74 7.01 14.90
N ALA A 201 -15.66 6.10 13.93
CA ALA A 201 -16.81 5.42 13.34
C ALA A 201 -17.75 4.87 14.43
N PRO A 202 -19.06 5.16 14.39
CA PRO A 202 -20.05 4.61 15.31
C PRO A 202 -19.94 3.09 15.44
N GLN A 203 -20.26 2.56 16.62
CA GLN A 203 -20.14 1.12 16.89
C GLN A 203 -20.93 0.26 15.89
N GLU A 204 -22.07 0.75 15.39
CA GLU A 204 -22.87 0.09 14.35
C GLU A 204 -22.20 0.06 12.97
N GLN A 205 -21.32 1.02 12.63
CA GLN A 205 -20.48 0.94 11.44
C GLN A 205 -19.35 -0.08 11.64
N LYS A 206 -18.69 -0.07 12.81
CA LYS A 206 -17.64 -1.04 13.14
C LYS A 206 -18.15 -2.48 13.13
N LYS A 207 -19.35 -2.73 13.70
CA LYS A 207 -20.02 -4.04 13.66
C LYS A 207 -20.29 -4.54 12.23
N LYS A 208 -20.48 -3.66 11.24
CA LYS A 208 -20.63 -4.07 9.83
C LYS A 208 -19.32 -4.61 9.23
N GLY A 209 -18.17 -4.09 9.65
CA GLY A 209 -16.85 -4.61 9.23
C GLY A 209 -16.57 -6.03 9.73
N PHE A 210 -17.14 -6.40 10.90
CA PHE A 210 -17.05 -7.75 11.47
C PHE A 210 -18.33 -8.58 11.25
N ALA A 211 -19.24 -8.16 10.38
CA ALA A 211 -20.45 -8.90 10.08
C ALA A 211 -20.14 -10.05 9.12
N TRP A 212 -20.75 -11.22 9.35
CA TRP A 212 -20.59 -12.40 8.50
C TRP A 212 -20.79 -12.06 7.01
N ALA A 213 -19.72 -12.19 6.21
CA ALA A 213 -19.79 -12.00 4.78
C ALA A 213 -20.45 -13.22 4.10
N LYS A 214 -21.54 -12.96 3.36
CA LYS A 214 -22.27 -13.99 2.61
C LYS A 214 -21.63 -14.38 1.28
N CYS A 215 -20.74 -13.53 0.74
CA CYS A 215 -19.98 -13.85 -0.46
C CYS A 215 -18.92 -14.92 -0.15
N PRO A 216 -18.49 -15.71 -1.15
CA PRO A 216 -17.32 -16.57 -1.02
C PRO A 216 -16.06 -15.75 -0.70
N MET A 217 -15.31 -16.16 0.31
CA MET A 217 -14.06 -15.52 0.74
C MET A 217 -12.86 -16.43 0.52
N GLY A 218 -11.70 -15.82 0.29
CA GLY A 218 -10.38 -16.46 0.38
C GLY A 218 -9.55 -15.79 1.45
N ILE A 219 -8.65 -16.54 2.11
CA ILE A 219 -7.68 -15.98 3.05
C ILE A 219 -6.32 -16.68 2.91
N SER A 220 -5.26 -15.87 2.92
CA SER A 220 -3.86 -16.30 2.87
C SER A 220 -3.15 -15.80 4.11
N HIS A 221 -2.82 -16.70 5.03
CA HIS A 221 -2.14 -16.38 6.27
C HIS A 221 -0.62 -16.37 6.05
N PHE A 222 0.01 -15.22 6.24
CA PHE A 222 1.45 -15.04 6.25
C PHE A 222 1.98 -14.99 7.69
N PRO A 223 3.12 -15.65 8.01
CA PRO A 223 3.54 -15.88 9.39
C PRO A 223 4.09 -14.63 10.10
N MET A 224 4.47 -13.58 9.37
CA MET A 224 4.99 -12.31 9.91
C MET A 224 4.05 -11.12 9.61
N ASP A 225 2.77 -11.38 9.35
CA ASP A 225 1.75 -10.34 9.23
C ASP A 225 1.45 -9.70 10.60
N ILE A 226 0.98 -8.45 10.63
CA ILE A 226 0.79 -7.64 11.86
C ILE A 226 -0.16 -8.33 12.85
N ASN A 227 -1.15 -9.08 12.35
CA ASN A 227 -2.15 -9.75 13.17
C ASN A 227 -2.31 -11.22 12.79
N VAL A 228 -1.33 -12.05 13.16
CA VAL A 228 -1.37 -13.52 13.01
C VAL A 228 -2.41 -14.16 13.96
N SER A 229 -3.68 -14.01 13.61
CA SER A 229 -4.78 -14.68 14.31
C SER A 229 -4.80 -16.18 14.02
N PRO A 230 -5.13 -17.04 15.01
CA PRO A 230 -5.36 -18.46 14.77
C PRO A 230 -6.39 -18.67 13.66
N VAL A 231 -6.13 -19.62 12.76
CA VAL A 231 -7.01 -19.92 11.60
C VAL A 231 -8.46 -20.25 12.02
N VAL A 232 -8.69 -20.76 13.22
CA VAL A 232 -10.05 -20.99 13.74
C VAL A 232 -10.83 -19.69 14.05
N TRP A 233 -10.16 -18.54 14.18
CA TRP A 233 -10.76 -17.22 14.41
C TRP A 233 -11.13 -16.46 13.13
N SER A 234 -10.61 -16.86 11.95
CA SER A 234 -11.10 -16.31 10.67
C SER A 234 -12.52 -16.82 10.38
N ARG A 235 -12.77 -18.10 10.63
CA ARG A 235 -14.01 -18.81 10.25
C ARG A 235 -15.33 -18.11 10.61
N PRO A 236 -15.49 -17.42 11.76
CA PRO A 236 -16.71 -16.65 12.07
C PRO A 236 -16.91 -15.37 11.24
N MET A 237 -15.94 -14.95 10.42
CA MET A 237 -16.00 -13.71 9.63
C MET A 237 -16.76 -13.88 8.30
N GLY A 238 -16.89 -15.10 7.76
CA GLY A 238 -17.60 -15.30 6.50
C GLY A 238 -17.42 -16.69 5.87
N ASN A 239 -17.97 -16.84 4.66
CA ASN A 239 -17.95 -18.09 3.91
C ASN A 239 -16.59 -18.33 3.22
N PHE A 240 -15.57 -18.74 3.97
CA PHE A 240 -14.26 -19.08 3.43
C PHE A 240 -14.32 -20.34 2.57
N VAL A 241 -14.08 -20.16 1.26
CA VAL A 241 -13.99 -21.23 0.26
C VAL A 241 -12.54 -21.54 -0.15
N LEU A 242 -11.60 -20.68 0.25
CA LEU A 242 -10.16 -20.92 0.16
C LEU A 242 -9.47 -20.45 1.45
N GLU A 243 -8.64 -21.32 2.02
CA GLU A 243 -7.83 -21.04 3.20
C GLU A 243 -6.41 -21.55 2.90
N ARG A 244 -5.39 -20.70 3.13
CA ARG A 244 -3.98 -20.94 2.85
C ARG A 244 -3.14 -20.47 4.03
N VAL A 245 -2.11 -21.23 4.39
CA VAL A 245 -1.16 -20.89 5.46
C VAL A 245 0.25 -21.08 4.92
N HIS A 246 1.04 -20.01 4.96
CA HIS A 246 2.37 -19.95 4.37
C HIS A 246 3.47 -20.04 5.42
N THR A 247 4.67 -20.45 5.00
CA THR A 247 5.84 -20.63 5.88
C THR A 247 6.83 -19.47 5.86
N SER A 248 6.59 -18.44 5.04
CA SER A 248 7.40 -17.21 4.97
C SER A 248 6.60 -16.06 4.37
N GLY A 249 7.01 -14.82 4.66
CA GLY A 249 6.37 -13.57 4.25
C GLY A 249 5.72 -12.82 5.42
N GLY A 250 5.79 -11.49 5.37
CA GLY A 250 5.15 -10.58 6.31
C GLY A 250 3.90 -9.89 5.76
N HIS A 251 3.66 -8.69 6.26
CA HIS A 251 2.47 -7.87 5.96
C HIS A 251 2.41 -7.45 4.49
N PHE A 252 3.56 -7.11 3.89
CA PHE A 252 3.64 -6.66 2.50
C PHE A 252 3.70 -7.86 1.54
N ALA A 253 2.81 -8.83 1.72
CA ALA A 253 2.80 -10.11 1.00
C ALA A 253 2.83 -9.97 -0.54
N ALA A 254 2.18 -8.91 -1.06
CA ALA A 254 2.20 -8.54 -2.48
C ALA A 254 3.59 -8.17 -3.02
N TRP A 255 4.45 -7.65 -2.15
CA TRP A 255 5.80 -7.18 -2.44
C TRP A 255 6.85 -8.24 -2.12
N GLU A 256 6.69 -8.91 -0.98
CA GLU A 256 7.62 -9.92 -0.45
C GLU A 256 7.47 -11.28 -1.14
N LYS A 257 6.24 -11.69 -1.44
CA LYS A 257 5.89 -13.02 -1.94
C LYS A 257 4.89 -12.94 -3.11
N PRO A 258 5.13 -12.09 -4.15
CA PRO A 258 4.17 -11.82 -5.22
C PRO A 258 3.65 -13.08 -5.90
N ASP A 259 4.53 -14.04 -6.21
CA ASP A 259 4.15 -15.29 -6.89
C ASP A 259 3.30 -16.24 -6.01
N ILE A 260 3.45 -16.19 -4.69
CA ILE A 260 2.67 -17.03 -3.76
C ILE A 260 1.27 -16.46 -3.61
N LEU A 261 1.14 -15.17 -3.29
CA LEU A 261 -0.15 -14.51 -3.19
C LEU A 261 -0.89 -14.56 -4.54
N ALA A 262 -0.17 -14.43 -5.65
CA ALA A 262 -0.69 -14.67 -6.98
C ALA A 262 -1.16 -16.12 -7.20
N GLY A 263 -0.40 -17.10 -6.72
CA GLY A 263 -0.76 -18.52 -6.78
C GLY A 263 -2.09 -18.79 -6.09
N ASP A 264 -2.32 -18.23 -4.90
CA ASP A 264 -3.56 -18.40 -4.14
C ASP A 264 -4.78 -17.83 -4.89
N LEU A 265 -4.64 -16.64 -5.48
CA LEU A 265 -5.71 -16.03 -6.27
C LEU A 265 -5.97 -16.80 -7.57
N LYS A 266 -4.92 -17.31 -8.24
CA LYS A 266 -5.06 -18.25 -9.37
C LYS A 266 -5.86 -19.47 -8.92
N ASP A 267 -5.50 -20.07 -7.79
CA ASP A 267 -6.17 -21.24 -7.23
C ASP A 267 -7.65 -20.98 -6.92
N MET A 268 -7.98 -19.78 -6.44
CA MET A 268 -9.34 -19.34 -6.17
C MET A 268 -10.18 -19.21 -7.45
N PHE A 269 -9.65 -18.48 -8.43
CA PHE A 269 -10.40 -18.00 -9.62
C PHE A 269 -10.20 -18.81 -10.91
N LYS A 270 -9.29 -19.78 -10.95
CA LYS A 270 -9.06 -20.64 -12.12
C LYS A 270 -10.25 -21.53 -12.46
N LYS A 271 -10.26 -22.09 -13.67
CA LYS A 271 -11.21 -23.15 -14.05
C LYS A 271 -11.22 -24.32 -13.05
N GLY A 272 -12.38 -24.56 -12.43
CA GLY A 272 -12.56 -25.59 -11.40
C GLY A 272 -12.13 -25.16 -9.98
N GLY A 273 -11.68 -23.92 -9.80
CA GLY A 273 -11.44 -23.32 -8.49
C GLY A 273 -12.74 -22.97 -7.75
N PRO A 274 -12.68 -22.71 -6.42
CA PRO A 274 -13.87 -22.57 -5.58
C PRO A 274 -14.84 -21.44 -5.96
N VAL A 275 -14.41 -20.43 -6.72
CA VAL A 275 -15.26 -19.33 -7.22
C VAL A 275 -15.31 -19.24 -8.74
N TYR A 276 -14.99 -20.32 -9.44
CA TYR A 276 -15.12 -20.38 -10.90
C TYR A 276 -16.55 -20.03 -11.34
N GLY A 277 -16.67 -19.08 -12.28
CA GLY A 277 -17.97 -18.62 -12.79
C GLY A 277 -18.79 -17.73 -11.84
N VAL A 278 -18.21 -17.28 -10.71
CA VAL A 278 -18.90 -16.37 -9.75
C VAL A 278 -19.36 -15.06 -10.40
N VAL A 279 -18.62 -14.57 -11.40
CA VAL A 279 -19.04 -13.44 -12.26
C VAL A 279 -19.65 -14.01 -13.55
N ARG A 280 -20.94 -13.76 -13.77
CA ARG A 280 -21.70 -14.30 -14.91
C ARG A 280 -21.02 -13.94 -16.24
N GLY A 281 -20.69 -14.96 -17.04
CA GLY A 281 -20.03 -14.80 -18.35
C GLY A 281 -18.52 -14.55 -18.28
N ARG A 282 -17.90 -14.67 -17.10
CA ARG A 282 -16.45 -14.66 -16.91
C ARG A 282 -16.00 -16.04 -16.41
N ASP A 283 -14.95 -16.58 -17.01
CA ASP A 283 -14.40 -17.91 -16.70
C ASP A 283 -13.10 -17.84 -15.87
N GLY A 284 -12.48 -16.67 -15.75
CA GLY A 284 -11.37 -16.43 -14.83
C GLY A 284 -10.00 -16.66 -15.45
N TYR A 285 -9.24 -17.59 -14.87
CA TYR A 285 -7.89 -18.00 -15.29
C TYR A 285 -7.90 -19.41 -15.90
#